data_AF-A0A351I581-F1
#
_entry.id   AF-A0A351I581-F1
#
_cell.length_a   1.000
_cell.length_b   1.000
_cell.length_c   1.000
_cell.angle_alpha   90.00
_cell.angle_beta   90.00
_cell.angle_gamma   90.00
#
_symmetry.space_group_name_H-M   'P 1'
#
loop_
_entity.id
_entity.type
_entity.pdbx_description
1 polymer ?
#
loop_
_entity_poly.entity_id
_entity_poly.type
_entity_poly.pdbx_seq_one_letter_code
_entity_poly.pdbx_strand_id
1 'polypeptide(L)'
;MALIRPALLAALVYLGYVVAFPDYTGALYHVMVPACIAGGVTGLWLLRKLLDLSNGALKLGIEAAFLAAVAVFIGYTMPQKSGKPPLTQWAEGARPTQSAARRGLERLRVDPDGAAASKLVDLFPKR
;
A
#
# COMPACT_ATOMS: atom_id res chain seq x y z
N MET A 1 20.47 -4.70 10.59
CA MET A 1 19.08 -4.31 10.92
C MET A 1 18.17 -5.27 10.19
N ALA A 2 17.20 -5.91 10.87
CA ALA A 2 16.31 -6.85 10.20
C ALA A 2 15.42 -6.10 9.20
N LEU A 3 15.26 -6.63 7.97
CA LEU A 3 14.36 -6.08 6.92
C LEU A 3 12.87 -6.08 7.33
N ILE A 4 12.57 -6.52 8.55
CA ILE A 4 11.22 -6.55 9.13
C ILE A 4 10.58 -5.17 9.06
N ARG A 5 11.30 -4.10 9.39
CA ARG A 5 10.76 -2.74 9.35
C ARG A 5 10.34 -2.31 7.95
N PRO A 6 11.22 -2.30 6.92
CA PRO A 6 10.81 -1.91 5.57
C PRO A 6 9.76 -2.84 4.96
N ALA A 7 9.81 -4.14 5.26
CA ALA A 7 8.78 -5.09 4.84
C ALA A 7 7.40 -4.76 5.44
N LEU A 8 7.35 -4.47 6.75
CA LEU A 8 6.13 -4.09 7.45
C LEU A 8 5.58 -2.75 6.93
N LEU A 9 6.45 -1.76 6.72
CA LEU A 9 6.04 -0.47 6.17
C LEU A 9 5.51 -0.60 4.72
N ALA A 10 6.15 -1.42 3.87
CA ALA A 10 5.66 -1.70 2.53
C ALA A 10 4.29 -2.41 2.54
N ALA A 11 4.08 -3.35 3.48
CA ALA A 11 2.78 -4.00 3.67
C ALA A 11 1.70 -3.00 4.12
N LEU A 12 2.03 -2.07 5.02
CA LEU A 12 1.12 -1.00 5.43
C LEU A 12 0.76 -0.07 4.27
N VAL A 13 1.70 0.25 3.38
CA VAL A 13 1.41 1.01 2.16
C VAL A 13 0.40 0.28 1.29
N TYR A 14 0.61 -1.02 1.06
CA TYR A 14 -0.33 -1.85 0.30
C TYR A 14 -1.73 -1.86 0.95
N LEU A 15 -1.81 -2.12 2.25
CA LEU A 15 -3.08 -2.12 3.00
C LEU A 15 -3.76 -0.74 2.94
N GLY A 16 -3.01 0.34 3.02
CA GLY A 16 -3.52 1.71 2.87
C GLY A 16 -4.22 1.92 1.53
N TYR A 17 -3.62 1.44 0.43
CA TYR A 17 -4.26 1.49 -0.88
C TYR A 17 -5.51 0.61 -0.97
N VAL A 18 -5.50 -0.60 -0.38
CA VAL A 18 -6.67 -1.48 -0.35
C VAL A 18 -7.84 -0.85 0.40
N VAL A 19 -7.56 -0.15 1.50
CA VAL A 19 -8.58 0.56 2.28
C VAL A 19 -9.07 1.81 1.53
N ALA A 20 -8.16 2.61 0.98
CA ALA A 20 -8.50 3.88 0.32
C ALA A 20 -9.18 3.70 -1.04
N PHE A 21 -8.84 2.65 -1.79
CA PHE A 21 -9.34 2.35 -3.13
C PHE A 21 -9.87 0.92 -3.16
N PRO A 22 -11.06 0.70 -2.58
CA PRO A 22 -11.59 -0.64 -2.36
C PRO A 22 -12.06 -1.30 -3.65
N ASP A 23 -12.12 -0.61 -4.80
CA ASP A 23 -12.74 -1.12 -6.03
C ASP A 23 -11.82 -1.95 -6.92
N TYR A 24 -10.97 -2.78 -6.32
CA TYR A 24 -10.12 -3.73 -7.04
C TYR A 24 -10.91 -4.93 -7.61
N THR A 25 -10.41 -5.51 -8.71
CA THR A 25 -11.00 -6.66 -9.42
C THR A 25 -10.34 -7.97 -9.00
N GLY A 26 -11.13 -9.00 -8.69
CA GLY A 26 -10.63 -10.29 -8.19
C GLY A 26 -9.65 -10.98 -9.13
N ALA A 27 -9.92 -11.03 -10.44
CA ALA A 27 -9.06 -11.73 -11.40
C ALA A 27 -7.66 -11.12 -11.54
N LEU A 28 -7.55 -9.79 -11.63
CA LEU A 28 -6.24 -9.11 -11.70
C LEU A 28 -5.54 -9.08 -10.33
N TYR A 29 -6.31 -9.10 -9.24
CA TYR A 29 -5.77 -9.21 -7.88
C TYR A 29 -5.03 -10.54 -7.66
N HIS A 30 -5.53 -11.66 -8.22
CA HIS A 30 -4.86 -12.97 -8.12
C HIS A 30 -3.51 -13.05 -8.86
N VAL A 31 -3.27 -12.19 -9.85
CA VAL A 31 -1.98 -12.10 -10.55
C VAL A 31 -1.05 -11.06 -9.89
N MET A 32 -1.63 -9.94 -9.43
CA MET A 32 -0.87 -8.89 -8.77
C MET A 32 -0.28 -9.35 -7.43
N VAL A 33 -1.03 -10.10 -6.61
CA VAL A 33 -0.53 -10.51 -5.28
C VAL A 33 0.76 -11.36 -5.39
N PRO A 34 0.83 -12.42 -6.21
CA PRO A 34 2.08 -13.15 -6.45
C PRO A 34 3.21 -12.27 -7.00
N ALA A 35 2.91 -11.35 -7.92
CA ALA A 35 3.90 -10.41 -8.47
C ALA A 35 4.44 -9.45 -7.39
N CYS A 36 3.58 -8.93 -6.51
CA CYS A 36 3.96 -8.12 -5.37
C CYS A 36 4.79 -8.92 -4.35
N ILE A 37 4.49 -10.21 -4.14
CA ILE A 37 5.29 -11.07 -3.26
C ILE A 37 6.67 -11.32 -3.87
N ALA A 38 6.75 -11.78 -5.12
CA ALA A 38 8.02 -12.07 -5.80
C ALA A 38 8.89 -10.80 -5.96
N GLY A 39 8.27 -9.71 -6.42
CA GLY A 39 8.91 -8.39 -6.53
C GLY A 39 9.30 -7.83 -5.16
N GLY A 40 8.46 -7.99 -4.14
CA GLY A 40 8.73 -7.56 -2.77
C GLY A 40 9.92 -8.29 -2.14
N VAL A 41 10.00 -9.62 -2.30
CA VAL A 41 11.15 -10.42 -1.84
C VAL A 41 12.43 -9.98 -2.54
N THR A 42 12.38 -9.80 -3.86
CA THR A 42 13.53 -9.36 -4.67
C THR A 42 13.97 -7.94 -4.29
N GLY A 43 13.03 -7.02 -4.13
CA GLY A 43 13.28 -5.64 -3.74
C GLY A 43 13.85 -5.52 -2.33
N LEU A 44 13.34 -6.30 -1.37
CA LEU A 44 13.89 -6.37 -0.01
C LEU A 44 15.30 -6.96 0.02
N TRP A 45 15.56 -7.97 -0.82
CA TRP A 45 16.91 -8.51 -0.99
C TRP A 45 17.89 -7.46 -1.53
N LEU A 46 17.49 -6.71 -2.55
CA LEU A 46 18.31 -5.63 -3.11
C LEU A 46 18.52 -4.49 -2.10
N LEU A 47 17.46 -4.09 -1.40
CA LEU A 47 17.51 -3.09 -0.34
C LEU A 47 18.54 -3.48 0.73
N ARG A 48 18.56 -4.76 1.16
CA ARG A 48 19.56 -5.25 2.11
C ARG A 48 20.98 -5.02 1.61
N LYS A 49 21.26 -5.36 0.35
CA LYS A 49 22.59 -5.17 -0.24
C LYS A 49 23.01 -3.69 -0.22
N LEU A 50 22.08 -2.78 -0.53
CA LEU A 50 22.35 -1.34 -0.49
C LEU A 50 22.57 -0.82 0.94
N LEU A 51 21.78 -1.29 1.90
CA LEU A 51 21.91 -0.90 3.31
C LEU A 51 23.20 -1.43 3.95
N ASP A 52 23.69 -2.59 3.53
CA ASP A 52 24.96 -3.15 3.99
C ASP A 52 26.16 -2.30 3.51
N LEU A 53 26.03 -1.60 2.38
CA LEU A 53 27.05 -0.72 1.80
C LEU A 53 26.98 0.75 2.29
N SER A 54 25.95 1.11 3.04
CA SER A 54 25.64 2.50 3.42
C SER A 54 25.97 2.83 4.88
N ASN A 55 26.11 4.11 5.22
CA ASN A 55 26.28 4.58 6.61
C ASN A 55 25.00 5.24 7.15
N GLY A 56 24.92 5.45 8.48
CA GLY A 56 23.67 5.68 9.25
C GLY A 56 22.58 6.54 8.58
N ALA A 57 22.87 7.80 8.23
CA ALA A 57 21.87 8.70 7.62
C ALA A 57 21.46 8.26 6.21
N LEU A 58 22.40 7.73 5.43
CA LEU A 58 22.14 7.23 4.07
C LEU A 58 21.20 6.01 4.09
N LYS A 59 21.27 5.16 5.13
CA LYS A 59 20.35 4.02 5.31
C LYS A 59 18.90 4.46 5.41
N LEU A 60 18.63 5.50 6.21
CA LEU A 60 17.27 6.04 6.35
C LEU A 60 16.76 6.65 5.05
N GLY A 61 17.62 7.37 4.32
CA GLY A 61 17.29 7.92 3.01
C GLY A 61 16.94 6.83 1.99
N ILE A 62 17.73 5.75 1.95
CA ILE A 62 17.47 4.60 1.06
C ILE A 62 16.19 3.87 1.45
N GLU A 63 15.93 3.64 2.74
CA GLU A 63 14.66 3.06 3.21
C GLU A 63 13.46 3.92 2.80
N ALA A 64 13.54 5.25 2.98
CA ALA A 64 12.48 6.17 2.59
C ALA A 64 12.24 6.17 1.08
N ALA A 65 13.31 6.19 0.28
CA ALA A 65 13.24 6.12 -1.19
C ALA A 65 12.63 4.81 -1.66
N PHE A 66 12.99 3.69 -1.03
CA PHE A 66 12.40 2.38 -1.32
C PHE A 66 10.89 2.38 -1.02
N LEU A 67 10.47 2.89 0.13
CA LEU A 67 9.05 2.97 0.49
C LEU A 67 8.27 3.90 -0.44
N ALA A 68 8.86 5.02 -0.85
CA ALA A 68 8.27 5.91 -1.84
C ALA A 68 8.10 5.20 -3.20
N ALA A 69 9.11 4.45 -3.64
CA ALA A 69 9.04 3.66 -4.87
C ALA A 69 7.94 2.58 -4.78
N VAL A 70 7.80 1.89 -3.65
CA VAL A 70 6.71 0.93 -3.41
C VAL A 70 5.35 1.61 -3.46
N ALA A 71 5.20 2.77 -2.80
CA ALA A 71 3.95 3.52 -2.79
C ALA A 71 3.54 4.02 -4.18
N VAL A 72 4.49 4.49 -4.97
CA VAL A 72 4.28 4.91 -6.37
C VAL A 72 3.93 3.70 -7.23
N PHE A 73 4.69 2.60 -7.11
CA PHE A 73 4.45 1.38 -7.88
C PHE A 73 3.04 0.85 -7.64
N ILE A 74 2.64 0.63 -6.38
CA ILE A 74 1.29 0.16 -6.05
C ILE A 74 0.25 1.15 -6.55
N GLY A 75 0.48 2.46 -6.35
CA GLY A 75 -0.42 3.51 -6.78
C GLY A 75 -0.69 3.56 -8.29
N TYR A 76 0.26 3.15 -9.13
CA TYR A 76 0.13 3.11 -10.59
C TYR A 76 -0.18 1.73 -11.18
N THR A 77 -0.07 0.66 -10.39
CA THR A 77 -0.25 -0.71 -10.91
C THR A 77 -1.41 -1.45 -10.28
N MET A 78 -1.94 -0.99 -9.14
CA MET A 78 -3.06 -1.64 -8.48
C MET A 78 -4.29 -1.65 -9.39
N PRO A 79 -4.81 -2.84 -9.76
CA PRO A 79 -5.92 -2.96 -10.68
C PRO A 79 -7.20 -2.50 -9.98
N GLN A 80 -7.98 -1.72 -10.70
CA GLN A 80 -9.25 -1.15 -10.24
C GLN A 80 -10.33 -1.44 -11.28
N LYS A 81 -11.58 -1.58 -10.84
CA LYS A 81 -12.75 -1.82 -11.70
C LYS A 81 -12.94 -0.73 -12.75
N SER A 82 -12.55 0.50 -12.42
CA SER A 82 -12.58 1.65 -13.33
C SER A 82 -11.57 1.56 -14.49
N GLY A 83 -10.63 0.60 -14.45
CA GLY A 83 -9.51 0.54 -15.38
C GLY A 83 -8.39 1.56 -15.10
N LYS A 84 -8.58 2.45 -14.12
CA LYS A 84 -7.60 3.49 -13.76
C LYS A 84 -6.93 3.17 -12.41
N PRO A 85 -5.60 3.21 -12.31
CA PRO A 85 -4.91 2.99 -11.04
C PRO A 85 -5.26 4.06 -9.98
N PRO A 86 -5.05 3.76 -8.68
CA PRO A 86 -5.34 4.68 -7.58
C PRO A 86 -4.77 6.11 -7.74
N LEU A 87 -3.50 6.26 -8.12
CA LEU A 87 -2.89 7.59 -8.27
C LEU A 87 -3.47 8.35 -9.46
N THR A 88 -3.88 7.65 -10.52
CA THR A 88 -4.59 8.26 -11.65
C THR A 88 -5.97 8.74 -11.23
N GLN A 89 -6.75 7.90 -10.52
CA GLN A 89 -8.05 8.30 -9.99
C GLN A 89 -7.91 9.51 -9.04
N TRP A 90 -6.86 9.51 -8.22
CA TRP A 90 -6.59 10.63 -7.32
C TRP A 90 -6.25 11.92 -8.08
N ALA A 91 -5.41 11.85 -9.11
CA ALA A 91 -5.10 12.98 -9.98
C ALA A 91 -6.36 13.55 -10.68
N GLU A 92 -7.32 12.68 -11.00
CA GLU A 92 -8.63 13.04 -11.57
C GLU A 92 -9.64 13.57 -10.55
N GLY A 93 -9.25 13.68 -9.27
CA GLY A 93 -10.07 14.27 -8.22
C GLY A 93 -10.86 13.26 -7.38
N ALA A 94 -10.71 11.95 -7.61
CA ALA A 94 -11.25 10.96 -6.68
C ALA A 94 -10.54 11.09 -5.34
N ARG A 95 -11.31 11.28 -4.27
CA ARG A 95 -10.78 11.34 -2.89
C ARG A 95 -11.35 10.17 -2.10
N PRO A 96 -10.51 9.32 -1.49
CA PRO A 96 -10.97 8.29 -0.57
C PRO A 96 -11.84 8.91 0.53
N THR A 97 -12.99 8.30 0.82
CA THR A 97 -13.96 8.74 1.83
C THR A 97 -14.07 7.71 2.95
N GLN A 98 -14.75 8.07 4.04
CA GLN A 98 -15.08 7.12 5.09
C GLN A 98 -15.86 5.92 4.54
N SER A 99 -16.81 6.15 3.62
CA SER A 99 -17.57 5.08 2.98
C SER A 99 -16.69 4.15 2.14
N ALA A 100 -15.67 4.68 1.45
CA ALA A 100 -14.68 3.86 0.75
C ALA A 100 -13.81 3.04 1.74
N ALA A 101 -13.32 3.69 2.81
CA ALA A 101 -12.50 3.05 3.83
C ALA A 101 -13.22 1.89 4.53
N ARG A 102 -14.51 2.07 4.89
CA ARG A 102 -15.34 1.01 5.48
C ARG A 102 -15.47 -0.18 4.53
N ARG A 103 -15.81 0.05 3.25
CA ARG A 103 -15.85 -1.03 2.24
C ARG A 103 -14.51 -1.73 2.08
N GLY A 104 -13.40 -0.99 2.14
CA GLY A 104 -12.05 -1.56 2.07
C GLY A 104 -11.75 -2.50 3.23
N LEU A 105 -12.10 -2.09 4.46
CA LEU A 105 -11.95 -2.91 5.66
C LEU A 105 -12.86 -4.15 5.63
N GLU A 106 -14.11 -3.99 5.22
CA GLU A 106 -15.04 -5.12 5.03
C GLU A 106 -14.49 -6.16 4.05
N ARG A 107 -13.88 -5.73 2.94
CA ARG A 107 -13.24 -6.64 1.98
C ARG A 107 -12.01 -7.35 2.55
N LEU A 108 -11.30 -6.71 3.47
CA LEU A 108 -10.24 -7.34 4.26
C LEU A 108 -10.78 -8.26 5.37
N ARG A 109 -12.11 -8.40 5.50
CA ARG A 109 -12.80 -9.11 6.59
C ARG A 109 -12.46 -8.54 7.96
N VAL A 110 -12.21 -7.24 8.03
CA VAL A 110 -12.01 -6.48 9.26
C VAL A 110 -13.31 -5.75 9.57
N ASP A 111 -13.78 -5.87 10.80
CA ASP A 111 -14.95 -5.13 11.29
C ASP A 111 -14.65 -3.63 11.29
N PRO A 112 -15.31 -2.81 10.43
CA PRO A 112 -15.07 -1.37 10.35
C PRO A 112 -15.49 -0.63 11.63
N ASP A 113 -16.37 -1.21 12.44
CA ASP A 113 -16.87 -0.60 13.68
C ASP A 113 -16.04 -1.00 14.91
N GLY A 114 -15.03 -1.87 14.72
CA GLY A 114 -14.07 -2.23 15.75
C GLY A 114 -13.23 -1.04 16.23
N ALA A 115 -12.72 -1.12 17.47
CA ALA A 115 -12.06 0.01 18.15
C ALA A 115 -10.83 0.60 17.42
N ALA A 116 -10.09 -0.21 16.64
CA ALA A 116 -8.95 0.23 15.85
C ALA A 116 -9.34 0.65 14.43
N ALA A 117 -10.30 -0.07 13.84
CA ALA A 117 -10.78 0.14 12.48
C ALA A 117 -11.57 1.44 12.34
N SER A 118 -12.44 1.75 13.31
CA SER A 118 -13.19 3.01 13.39
C SER A 118 -12.27 4.23 13.40
N LYS A 119 -11.21 4.21 14.21
CA LYS A 119 -10.19 5.27 14.23
C LYS A 119 -9.50 5.45 12.89
N LEU A 120 -9.25 4.36 12.16
CA LEU A 120 -8.67 4.38 10.82
C LEU A 120 -9.65 5.00 9.81
N VAL A 121 -10.93 4.65 9.88
CA VAL A 121 -12.00 5.23 9.06
C VAL A 121 -12.13 6.73 9.33
N ASP A 122 -12.02 7.17 10.59
CA ASP A 122 -12.14 8.57 10.97
C ASP A 122 -11.06 9.49 10.39
N LEU A 123 -9.94 8.93 9.92
CA LEU A 123 -8.90 9.69 9.18
C LEU A 123 -9.38 10.12 7.79
N PHE A 124 -10.43 9.51 7.27
CA PHE A 124 -10.99 9.82 5.95
C PHE A 124 -12.12 10.86 6.06
N PRO A 125 -12.33 11.68 5.00
CA PRO A 125 -13.41 12.65 4.96
C PRO A 125 -14.80 11.98 4.90
N LYS A 126 -15.78 12.56 5.60
CA LYS A 126 -17.15 12.04 5.82
C LYS A 126 -18.08 11.98 4.60
N ARG A 127 -17.59 12.26 3.38
CA ARG A 127 -18.42 12.36 2.17
C ARG A 127 -19.25 11.10 1.90
#